data_AF-A0A223LBW8-F1
#
_entry.id   AF-A0A223LBW8-F1
#
_cell.length_a   1.000
_cell.length_b   1.000
_cell.length_c   1.000
_cell.angle_alpha   90.00
_cell.angle_beta   90.00
_cell.angle_gamma   90.00
#
_symmetry.space_group_name_H-M   'P 1'
#
loop_
_entity.id
_entity.type
_entity.pdbx_description
1 polymer ?
#
loop_
_entity_poly.entity_id
_entity_poly.type
_entity_poly.pdbx_seq_one_letter_code
_entity_poly.pdbx_strand_id
1 'polypeptide(L)' 'FAMYSSGNTYDKNFRKSAKTVGDVIGQYHPHGDYSVYVAMVRLSQDWKLRHVLIEMHGNNGSIDND' A
#
# COMPACT_ATOMS: atom_id res chain seq x y z
N PHE A 1 8.61 -5.22 1.92
CA PHE A 1 8.98 -6.29 2.87
C PHE A 1 7.79 -6.75 3.69
N ALA A 2 7.19 -5.91 4.56
CA ALA A 2 6.08 -6.31 5.44
C ALA A 2 4.91 -7.05 4.77
N MET A 3 4.44 -6.60 3.60
CA MET A 3 3.38 -7.29 2.84
C MET A 3 3.79 -8.73 2.45
N TYR A 4 5.02 -8.90 1.97
CA TYR A 4 5.55 -10.22 1.60
C TYR A 4 5.71 -11.10 2.84
N SER A 5 6.32 -10.59 3.92
CA SER A 5 6.53 -11.32 5.17
C SER A 5 5.22 -11.74 5.85
N SER A 6 4.13 -10.98 5.65
CA SER A 6 2.79 -11.33 6.14
C SER A 6 1.99 -12.23 5.18
N GLY A 7 2.61 -12.72 4.10
CA GLY A 7 1.96 -13.57 3.10
C GLY A 7 0.82 -12.87 2.37
N ASN A 8 0.89 -11.55 2.20
CA ASN A 8 -0.03 -10.78 1.36
C ASN A 8 0.50 -10.79 -0.09
N THR A 9 0.31 -11.91 -0.76
CA THR A 9 0.76 -12.19 -2.13
C THR A 9 -0.42 -12.16 -3.11
N TYR A 10 -0.13 -12.04 -4.40
CA TYR A 10 -1.11 -11.87 -5.48
C TYR A 10 -2.18 -12.97 -5.55
N ASP A 11 -1.90 -14.16 -5.02
CA ASP A 11 -2.80 -15.32 -5.02
C ASP A 11 -3.79 -15.32 -3.83
N LYS A 12 -3.77 -14.29 -2.97
CA LYS A 12 -4.63 -14.16 -1.80
C LYS A 12 -5.67 -13.07 -1.98
N ASN A 13 -6.79 -13.18 -1.25
CA ASN A 13 -7.81 -12.14 -1.21
C ASN A 13 -7.25 -10.80 -0.70
N PHE A 14 -7.81 -9.69 -1.18
CA PHE A 14 -7.50 -8.36 -0.70
C PHE A 14 -7.64 -8.24 0.82
N ARG A 15 -6.67 -7.54 1.43
CA ARG A 15 -6.65 -7.22 2.87
C ARG A 15 -6.81 -5.72 3.07
N LYS A 16 -7.29 -5.32 4.24
CA LYS A 16 -7.44 -3.90 4.59
C LYS A 16 -6.07 -3.21 4.64
N SER A 17 -5.95 -2.07 3.95
CA SER A 17 -4.75 -1.20 3.94
C SER A 17 -4.21 -0.88 5.33
N ALA A 18 -5.10 -0.65 6.30
CA ALA A 18 -4.72 -0.38 7.70
C ALA A 18 -3.89 -1.49 8.34
N LYS A 19 -4.08 -2.76 7.95
CA LYS A 19 -3.29 -3.88 8.46
C LYS A 19 -1.82 -3.76 8.04
N THR A 20 -1.58 -3.52 6.74
CA THR A 20 -0.22 -3.32 6.22
C THR A 20 0.44 -2.09 6.81
N VAL A 21 -0.29 -0.98 6.97
CA VAL A 21 0.22 0.24 7.62
C VAL A 21 0.64 -0.05 9.05
N GLY A 22 -0.23 -0.70 9.84
CA GLY A 22 0.08 -1.07 11.23
C GLY A 22 1.27 -2.03 11.35
N ASP A 23 1.37 -3.02 10.47
CA ASP A 23 2.50 -3.96 10.46
C ASP A 23 3.83 -3.28 10.16
N VAL A 24 3.85 -2.31 9.24
CA VAL A 24 5.04 -1.52 8.92
C VAL A 24 5.44 -0.65 10.10
N ILE A 25 4.48 0.07 10.71
CA ILE A 25 4.77 0.96 11.85
C ILE A 25 5.28 0.17 13.05
N GLY A 26 4.62 -0.95 13.36
CA GLY A 26 4.96 -1.75 14.53
C GLY A 26 6.29 -2.48 14.44
N GLN A 27 6.77 -2.78 13.22
CA GLN A 27 7.95 -3.66 13.05
C GLN A 27 9.16 -3.00 12.38
N TYR A 28 8.96 -2.01 11.51
CA TYR A 28 10.04 -1.55 10.61
C TYR A 28 10.19 -0.03 10.51
N HIS A 29 9.12 0.75 10.72
CA HIS A 29 9.15 2.19 10.54
C HIS A 29 8.30 2.90 11.61
N PRO A 30 8.84 3.12 12.84
CA PRO A 30 8.08 3.57 14.01
C PRO A 30 7.84 5.09 13.99
N HIS A 31 7.29 5.58 12.89
CA HIS A 31 6.93 6.98 12.68
C HIS A 31 5.46 7.08 12.24
N GLY A 32 5.00 8.30 11.98
CA GLY A 32 3.62 8.57 11.58
C GLY A 32 3.14 7.68 10.44
N ASP A 33 1.85 7.36 10.45
CA ASP A 33 1.19 6.48 9.49
C ASP A 33 1.07 7.08 8.08
N TYR A 34 1.01 8.41 8.00
CA TYR A 34 0.82 9.14 6.75
C TYR A 34 1.84 8.76 5.67
N SER A 35 3.14 8.72 6.00
CA SER A 35 4.18 8.38 5.02
C SER A 35 4.04 6.97 4.48
N VAL A 36 3.66 6.02 5.34
CA VAL A 36 3.45 4.60 4.99
C VAL A 36 2.23 4.45 4.08
N TYR A 37 1.12 5.11 4.43
CA TYR A 37 -0.10 5.06 3.63
C TYR A 37 0.09 5.71 2.25
N VAL A 38 0.72 6.89 2.19
CA VAL A 38 1.00 7.58 0.92
C VAL A 38 1.94 6.78 0.05
N ALA A 39 2.96 6.11 0.62
CA ALA A 39 3.82 5.21 -0.14
C ALA A 39 3.03 4.07 -0.77
N MET A 40 2.12 3.45 -0.01
CA MET A 40 1.27 2.36 -0.50
C MET A 40 0.34 2.80 -1.63
N VAL A 41 -0.35 3.93 -1.47
CA VAL A 41 -1.21 4.52 -2.51
C VAL A 41 -0.38 4.88 -3.76
N ARG A 42 0.80 5.48 -3.60
CA ARG A 42 1.65 5.82 -4.76
C ARG A 42 2.09 4.58 -5.55
N LEU A 43 2.34 3.46 -4.86
CA LEU A 43 2.77 2.21 -5.48
C LEU A 43 1.64 1.46 -6.22
N SER A 44 0.38 1.84 -6.00
CA SER A 44 -0.79 1.33 -6.72
C SER A 44 -1.26 2.21 -7.87
N GLN A 45 -0.67 3.39 -8.08
CA GLN A 45 -1.12 4.34 -9.10
C GLN A 45 -0.39 4.11 -10.44
N ASP A 46 -1.10 3.58 -11.43
CA ASP A 46 -0.59 3.30 -12.78
C ASP A 46 -0.24 4.57 -13.57
N TRP A 47 -0.93 5.69 -13.32
CA TRP A 47 -0.55 6.99 -13.89
C TRP A 47 0.73 7.58 -13.28
N LYS A 48 1.24 7.04 -12.17
CA LYS A 48 2.51 7.48 -11.54
C LYS A 48 3.68 6.51 -11.77
N LEU A 49 3.41 5.25 -12.10
CA LEU A 49 4.41 4.19 -12.25
C LEU A 49 4.17 3.37 -13.50
N ARG A 50 5.22 3.11 -14.28
CA ARG A 50 5.14 2.21 -15.45
C ARG A 50 4.69 0.79 -15.08
N HIS A 51 5.11 0.31 -13.91
CA HIS A 51 4.73 -0.98 -13.36
C HIS A 51 4.35 -0.79 -11.90
N VAL A 52 3.07 -0.96 -11.59
CA VAL A 52 2.57 -0.91 -10.22
C VAL A 52 3.11 -2.09 -9.41
N LEU A 53 3.39 -1.86 -8.13
CA LEU A 53 3.93 -2.88 -7.23
C LEU A 53 2.91 -3.34 -6.19
N ILE A 54 1.80 -2.63 -6.08
CA ILE A 54 0.70 -2.93 -5.17
C ILE A 54 -0.60 -2.89 -5.97
N GLU A 55 -1.38 -3.95 -5.88
CA GLU A 55 -2.76 -3.95 -6.35
C GLU A 55 -3.65 -3.45 -5.21
N MET A 56 -4.49 -2.45 -5.48
CA MET A 56 -5.38 -1.84 -4.50
C MET A 56 -6.82 -1.85 -5.01
N HIS A 57 -7.76 -2.18 -4.12
CA HIS A 57 -9.18 -2.15 -4.40
C HIS A 57 -9.87 -1.07 -3.57
N GLY A 58 -10.48 -0.10 -4.26
CA GLY A 58 -11.14 1.07 -3.67
C GLY A 58 -10.79 2.35 -4.43
N ASN A 59 -11.10 3.52 -3.85
CA ASN A 59 -10.63 4.79 -4.39
C ASN A 59 -9.11 4.92 -4.18
N ASN A 60 -8.37 4.93 -5.29
CA ASN A 60 -6.91 5.02 -5.34
C ASN A 60 -6.43 6.41 -5.81
N GLY A 61 -7.32 7.40 -5.80
CA GLY A 61 -7.13 8.73 -6.39
C GLY A 61 -7.26 8.70 -7.92
N SER A 62 -6.93 9.83 -8.55
CA SER A 62 -6.87 9.98 -10.00
C SER A 62 -5.83 11.02 -10.42
N ILE A 63 -5.73 11.29 -11.72
CA ILE A 63 -4.93 12.40 -12.27
C ILE A 63 -5.58 13.77 -12.01
N ASP A 64 -6.87 13.80 -11.64
CA ASP A 64 -7.67 15.01 -11.51
C ASP A 64 -7.53 15.68 -10.13
N ASN A 65 -6.61 15.19 -9.29
CA ASN A 65 -6.39 15.63 -7.90
C ASN A 65 -7.62 15.49 -6.99
N ASP A 66 -8.24 14.31 -7.02
CA ASP A 66 -9.20 13.86 -6.00
C ASP A 66 -8.65 13.93 -4.56
#